data_AF-A0A6A2WEC4-F1
#
_entry.id   AF-A0A6A2WEC4-F1
#
_cell.length_a   1.000
_cell.length_b   1.000
_cell.length_c   1.000
_cell.angle_alpha   90.00
_cell.angle_beta   90.00
_cell.angle_gamma   90.00
#
_symmetry.space_group_name_H-M   'P 1'
#
loop_
_entity.id
_entity.type
_entity.pdbx_description
1 polymer ?
#
loop_
_entity_poly.entity_id
_entity_poly.type
_entity_poly.pdbx_seq_one_letter_code
_entity_poly.pdbx_strand_id
1 'polypeptide(L)'
;MFVNCNDEGIPFVKARVRCGISDVLNNPVPGELNKLLPFALDDDDEVPFGVQFSVFDCGGFGIGVCVSHKIADALSLFTFLKTWAAVCRGGPRSSIVLPELVSAELFPPKTMLGFEPRNGVSTKRIVTKDSFSVHQK
;
A
#
# COMPACT_ATOMS: atom_id res chain seq x y z
N MET A 1 -2.62 -18.22 0.13
CA MET A 1 -3.54 -17.19 -0.41
C MET A 1 -3.72 -17.51 -1.88
N PHE A 2 -4.96 -17.50 -2.37
CA PHE A 2 -5.27 -17.61 -3.80
C PHE A 2 -5.91 -16.30 -4.24
N VAL A 3 -5.49 -15.76 -5.37
CA VAL A 3 -6.10 -14.58 -5.98
C VAL A 3 -6.99 -15.07 -7.11
N ASN A 4 -8.28 -14.74 -7.06
CA ASN A 4 -9.19 -14.97 -8.17
C ASN A 4 -9.07 -13.81 -9.15
N CYS A 5 -8.41 -14.02 -10.29
CA CYS A 5 -8.31 -13.02 -11.35
C CYS A 5 -9.61 -12.98 -12.16
N ASN A 6 -10.65 -12.35 -11.60
CA ASN A 6 -12.01 -12.28 -12.15
C ASN A 6 -12.34 -10.94 -12.83
N ASP A 7 -11.35 -10.05 -12.97
CA ASP A 7 -11.50 -8.72 -13.58
C ASP A 7 -12.60 -7.83 -12.97
N GLU A 8 -13.00 -8.05 -11.71
CA GLU A 8 -13.93 -7.16 -10.98
C GLU A 8 -13.35 -5.76 -10.74
N GLY A 9 -12.04 -5.59 -11.00
CA GLY A 9 -11.33 -4.33 -10.91
C GLY A 9 -10.81 -4.06 -9.50
N ILE A 10 -10.44 -2.80 -9.27
CA ILE A 10 -9.84 -2.34 -8.02
C ILE A 10 -10.54 -1.05 -7.56
N PRO A 11 -10.69 -0.82 -6.24
CA PRO A 11 -11.25 0.42 -5.74
C PRO A 11 -10.43 1.63 -6.19
N PHE A 12 -11.11 2.58 -6.85
CA PHE A 12 -10.56 3.88 -7.22
C PHE A 12 -11.39 4.99 -6.56
N VAL A 13 -10.80 5.68 -5.59
CA VAL A 13 -11.48 6.74 -4.81
C VAL A 13 -11.03 8.10 -5.31
N LYS A 14 -11.98 9.02 -5.49
CA LYS A 14 -11.68 10.44 -5.73
C LYS A 14 -12.07 11.26 -4.51
N ALA A 15 -11.13 11.99 -3.94
CA ALA A 15 -11.32 12.81 -2.75
C ALA A 15 -10.98 14.29 -3.01
N ARG A 16 -11.61 15.17 -2.23
CA ARG A 16 -11.24 16.60 -2.15
C ARG A 16 -10.68 16.88 -0.76
N VAL A 17 -9.51 17.49 -0.70
CA VAL A 17 -8.81 17.84 0.54
C VAL A 17 -8.92 19.35 0.76
N ARG A 18 -9.51 19.73 1.91
CA ARG A 18 -9.83 21.13 2.24
C ARG A 18 -8.63 21.89 2.85
N CYS A 19 -7.47 21.77 2.21
CA CYS A 19 -6.25 22.50 2.54
C CYS A 19 -5.32 22.52 1.31
N GLY A 20 -4.20 23.24 1.40
CA GLY A 20 -3.14 23.18 0.41
C GLY A 20 -2.19 22.00 0.64
N ILE A 21 -1.50 21.55 -0.42
CA ILE A 21 -0.44 20.53 -0.29
C ILE A 21 0.64 20.96 0.72
N SER A 22 0.99 22.26 0.74
CA SER A 22 1.95 22.82 1.68
C SER A 22 1.56 22.57 3.14
N ASP A 23 0.27 22.60 3.45
CA ASP A 23 -0.21 22.44 4.83
C ASP A 23 0.01 21.01 5.33
N VAL A 24 -0.07 20.03 4.42
CA VAL A 24 0.22 18.62 4.71
C VAL A 24 1.71 18.34 4.77
N LEU A 25 2.50 18.91 3.85
CA LEU A 25 3.93 18.61 3.75
C LEU A 25 4.80 19.33 4.80
N ASN A 26 4.41 20.53 5.22
CA ASN A 26 5.19 21.33 6.18
C ASN A 26 5.09 20.82 7.62
N ASN A 27 3.97 20.17 7.97
CA ASN A 27 3.77 19.56 9.28
C ASN A 27 3.03 18.22 9.14
N PRO A 28 3.72 17.18 8.65
CA PRO A 28 3.08 15.90 8.38
C PRO A 28 2.69 15.20 9.69
N VAL A 29 1.39 15.02 9.91
CA VAL A 29 0.86 14.19 11.00
C VAL A 29 0.59 12.79 10.43
N PRO A 30 1.33 11.74 10.84
CA PRO A 30 1.24 10.42 10.20
C PRO A 30 -0.18 9.85 10.10
N GLY A 31 -0.98 9.96 11.17
CA GLY A 31 -2.37 9.49 11.16
C GLY A 31 -3.29 10.25 10.20
N GLU A 32 -2.99 11.53 9.92
CA GLU A 32 -3.74 12.33 8.97
C GLU A 32 -3.40 11.97 7.51
N LEU A 33 -2.15 11.53 7.25
CA LEU A 33 -1.74 11.07 5.92
C LEU A 33 -2.51 9.82 5.48
N ASN A 34 -2.97 8.98 6.42
CA ASN A 34 -3.80 7.83 6.10
C ASN A 34 -5.12 8.22 5.43
N LYS A 35 -5.61 9.45 5.61
CA LYS A 35 -6.81 9.96 4.90
C LYS A 35 -6.56 10.18 3.40
N LEU A 36 -5.30 10.14 2.96
CA LEU A 36 -4.91 10.22 1.56
C LEU A 36 -4.80 8.83 0.91
N LEU A 37 -5.15 7.76 1.61
CA LEU A 37 -5.15 6.38 1.14
C LEU A 37 -6.57 5.87 0.87
N PRO A 38 -6.74 4.94 -0.09
CA PRO A 38 -8.06 4.42 -0.50
C PRO A 38 -8.80 3.63 0.57
N PHE A 39 -8.11 3.12 1.59
CA PHE A 39 -8.69 2.35 2.69
C PHE A 39 -7.85 2.50 3.97
N ALA A 40 -8.43 2.14 5.10
CA ALA A 40 -7.73 2.14 6.38
C ALA A 40 -6.68 1.02 6.42
N LEU A 41 -5.51 1.30 7.02
CA LEU A 41 -4.39 0.35 7.07
C LEU A 41 -4.61 -0.80 8.07
N ASP A 42 -5.52 -0.60 9.02
CA ASP A 42 -5.85 -1.57 10.07
C ASP A 42 -7.16 -2.34 9.77
N ASP A 43 -7.69 -2.19 8.55
CA ASP A 43 -8.92 -2.89 8.15
C ASP A 43 -8.62 -4.36 7.80
N ASP A 44 -9.51 -5.26 8.22
CA ASP A 44 -9.41 -6.69 7.93
C ASP A 44 -9.90 -7.02 6.50
N ASP A 45 -10.40 -6.03 5.77
CA ASP A 45 -10.81 -6.15 4.38
C ASP A 45 -9.62 -6.57 3.50
N GLU A 46 -9.70 -7.79 2.94
CA GLU A 46 -8.68 -8.34 2.04
C GLU A 46 -8.75 -7.71 0.64
N VAL A 47 -8.55 -6.40 0.53
CA VAL A 47 -8.44 -5.71 -0.76
C VAL A 47 -7.00 -5.84 -1.27
N PRO A 48 -6.75 -6.50 -2.42
CA PRO A 48 -5.40 -6.73 -2.91
C PRO A 48 -4.70 -5.43 -3.34
N PHE A 49 -5.46 -4.47 -3.88
CA PHE A 49 -4.94 -3.23 -4.44
C PHE A 49 -6.01 -2.15 -4.48
N GLY A 50 -5.65 -0.89 -4.25
CA GLY A 50 -6.55 0.25 -4.40
C GLY A 50 -5.79 1.56 -4.64
N VAL A 51 -6.50 2.55 -5.19
CA VAL A 51 -5.95 3.87 -5.53
C VAL A 51 -6.88 4.98 -5.06
N GLN A 52 -6.31 6.04 -4.48
CA GLN A 52 -7.02 7.28 -4.19
C GLN A 52 -6.39 8.46 -4.93
N PHE A 53 -7.22 9.22 -5.65
CA PHE A 53 -6.86 10.49 -6.25
C PHE A 53 -7.43 11.65 -5.43
N SER A 54 -6.57 12.41 -4.76
CA SER A 54 -6.94 13.49 -3.86
C SER A 54 -6.61 14.85 -4.47
N VAL A 55 -7.62 15.72 -4.66
CA VAL A 55 -7.44 17.09 -5.17
C VAL A 55 -7.47 18.08 -4.01
N PHE A 56 -6.45 18.92 -3.90
CA PHE A 56 -6.30 19.94 -2.87
C PHE A 56 -6.89 21.28 -3.32
N ASP A 57 -7.29 22.14 -2.39
CA ASP A 57 -7.87 23.46 -2.71
C ASP A 57 -6.88 24.39 -3.42
N CYS A 58 -5.57 24.14 -3.29
CA CYS A 58 -4.52 24.85 -4.03
C CYS A 58 -4.40 24.40 -5.50
N GLY A 59 -5.26 23.49 -5.98
CA GLY A 59 -5.22 22.93 -7.34
C GLY A 59 -4.21 21.79 -7.53
N GLY A 60 -3.34 21.54 -6.55
CA GLY A 60 -2.46 20.38 -6.53
C GLY A 60 -3.22 19.08 -6.27
N PHE A 61 -2.59 17.94 -6.55
CA PHE A 61 -3.16 16.62 -6.26
C PHE A 61 -2.14 15.65 -5.66
N GLY A 62 -2.64 14.66 -4.95
CA GLY A 62 -1.88 13.52 -4.44
C GLY A 62 -2.52 12.20 -4.88
N ILE A 63 -1.69 11.18 -5.11
CA ILE A 63 -2.13 9.82 -5.46
C ILE A 63 -1.67 8.89 -4.33
N GLY A 64 -2.63 8.35 -3.58
CA GLY A 64 -2.40 7.29 -2.59
C GLY A 64 -2.61 5.93 -3.21
N VAL A 65 -1.71 4.98 -2.93
CA VAL A 65 -1.79 3.61 -3.45
C VAL A 65 -1.56 2.65 -2.30
N CYS A 66 -2.44 1.68 -2.17
CA CYS A 66 -2.31 0.61 -1.21
C CYS A 66 -2.29 -0.74 -1.95
N VAL A 67 -1.35 -1.60 -1.57
CA VAL A 67 -1.18 -2.93 -2.14
C VAL A 67 -0.93 -3.92 -1.01
N SER A 68 -1.58 -5.07 -1.06
CA SER A 68 -1.33 -6.13 -0.09
C SER A 68 0.08 -6.68 -0.27
N HIS A 69 0.86 -6.66 0.81
CA HIS A 69 2.19 -7.28 0.83
C HIS A 69 2.16 -8.79 0.56
N LYS A 70 0.99 -9.44 0.62
CA LYS A 70 0.82 -10.84 0.24
C LYS A 70 0.98 -11.07 -1.27
N ILE A 71 0.76 -10.05 -2.11
CA ILE A 71 0.79 -10.17 -3.58
C ILE A 71 1.91 -9.37 -4.25
N ALA A 72 2.49 -8.39 -3.56
CA ALA A 72 3.53 -7.53 -4.13
C ALA A 72 4.54 -7.07 -3.07
N ASP A 73 5.79 -6.98 -3.50
CA ASP A 73 6.84 -6.24 -2.80
C ASP A 73 6.94 -4.79 -3.32
N ALA A 74 7.84 -4.01 -2.71
CA ALA A 74 8.04 -2.62 -3.10
C ALA A 74 8.51 -2.48 -4.56
N LEU A 75 9.35 -3.40 -5.05
CA LEU A 75 9.84 -3.36 -6.43
C LEU A 75 8.70 -3.58 -7.43
N SER A 76 7.83 -4.54 -7.15
CA SER A 76 6.63 -4.83 -7.95
C SER A 76 5.71 -3.61 -8.00
N LEU A 77 5.46 -2.96 -6.86
CA LEU A 77 4.67 -1.72 -6.79
C LEU A 77 5.28 -0.61 -7.64
N PHE A 78 6.59 -0.32 -7.51
CA PHE A 78 7.22 0.73 -8.30
C PHE A 78 7.23 0.42 -9.80
N THR A 79 7.35 -0.86 -10.17
CA THR A 79 7.30 -1.29 -11.57
C THR A 79 5.90 -1.09 -12.15
N PHE A 80 4.86 -1.41 -11.39
CA PHE A 80 3.48 -1.08 -11.75
C PHE A 80 3.30 0.44 -11.94
N LEU A 81 3.75 1.27 -10.99
CA LEU A 81 3.59 2.73 -11.06
C LEU A 81 4.30 3.34 -12.28
N LYS A 82 5.52 2.87 -12.59
CA LYS A 82 6.26 3.30 -13.79
C LYS A 82 5.50 2.98 -15.07
N THR A 83 4.98 1.75 -15.16
CA THR A 83 4.21 1.27 -16.31
C THR A 83 2.91 2.06 -16.44
N TRP A 84 2.16 2.23 -15.35
CA TRP A 84 0.92 2.99 -15.30
C TRP A 84 1.14 4.45 -15.76
N ALA A 85 2.18 5.11 -15.25
CA ALA A 85 2.55 6.46 -15.69
C ALA A 85 2.95 6.51 -17.18
N ALA A 86 3.63 5.49 -17.70
CA ALA A 86 4.00 5.41 -19.11
C ALA A 86 2.78 5.25 -20.02
N VAL A 87 1.82 4.40 -19.64
CA VAL A 87 0.54 4.24 -20.33
C VAL A 87 -0.22 5.58 -20.35
N CYS A 88 -0.32 6.26 -19.21
CA CYS A 88 -1.04 7.54 -19.10
C CYS A 88 -0.41 8.68 -19.95
N ARG A 89 0.89 8.63 -20.26
CA ARG A 89 1.53 9.60 -21.14
C ARG A 89 1.16 9.46 -22.62
N GLY A 90 0.51 8.35 -23.01
CA GLY A 90 0.00 8.17 -24.38
C GLY A 90 1.08 7.93 -25.44
N GLY A 91 2.27 7.49 -25.05
CA GLY A 91 3.34 7.13 -25.99
C GLY A 91 3.05 5.82 -26.76
N PRO A 92 3.85 5.48 -27.79
CA PRO A 92 3.73 4.21 -28.51
C PRO A 92 3.85 3.01 -27.55
N ARG A 93 3.00 1.99 -27.71
CA ARG A 93 3.04 0.78 -26.86
C ARG A 93 4.41 0.09 -26.87
N SER A 94 5.13 0.16 -27.99
CA SER A 94 6.49 -0.37 -28.13
C SER A 94 7.52 0.30 -27.21
N SER A 95 7.21 1.49 -26.67
CA SER A 95 8.07 2.21 -25.72
C SER A 95 7.76 1.90 -24.25
N ILE A 96 6.68 1.15 -23.98
CA ILE A 96 6.27 0.79 -22.62
C ILE A 96 6.90 -0.56 -22.29
N VAL A 97 7.82 -0.55 -21.33
CA VAL A 97 8.36 -1.79 -20.75
C VAL A 97 7.29 -2.36 -19.84
N LEU A 98 6.78 -3.56 -20.18
CA LEU A 98 5.82 -4.27 -19.35
C LEU A 98 6.55 -4.99 -18.20
N PRO A 99 5.98 -5.03 -16.99
CA PRO A 99 6.50 -5.84 -15.90
C PRO A 99 6.41 -7.33 -16.26
N GLU A 100 7.51 -8.07 -16.10
CA GLU A 100 7.46 -9.53 -16.10
C GLU A 100 7.25 -10.02 -14.66
N LEU A 101 6.01 -10.42 -14.33
CA LEU A 101 5.64 -10.96 -13.01
C LEU A 101 5.56 -12.48 -13.05
N VAL A 102 6.66 -13.14 -13.42
CA VAL A 102 6.76 -14.59 -13.64
C VAL A 102 6.97 -15.42 -12.36
N SER A 103 6.85 -14.80 -11.18
CA SER A 103 7.15 -15.46 -9.90
C SER A 103 6.31 -16.73 -9.68
N ALA A 104 5.03 -16.71 -10.04
CA ALA A 104 4.15 -17.87 -9.93
C ALA A 104 4.51 -19.01 -10.91
N GLU A 105 5.14 -18.68 -12.04
CA GLU A 105 5.64 -19.67 -13.01
C GLU A 105 6.95 -20.30 -12.52
N LEU A 106 7.86 -19.48 -11.98
CA LEU A 106 9.15 -19.92 -11.45
C LEU A 106 9.02 -20.67 -10.12
N PHE A 107 8.04 -20.30 -9.31
CA PHE A 107 7.78 -20.83 -7.97
C PHE A 107 6.30 -21.21 -7.83
N PRO A 108 5.84 -22.31 -8.47
CA PRO A 108 4.45 -22.70 -8.45
C PRO A 108 3.96 -22.89 -7.00
N PRO A 109 2.75 -22.39 -6.67
CA PRO A 109 2.19 -22.52 -5.33
C PRO A 109 2.12 -23.98 -4.90
N LYS A 110 2.73 -24.32 -3.77
CA LYS A 110 2.53 -25.62 -3.15
C LYS A 110 1.25 -25.57 -2.32
N THR A 111 0.34 -26.50 -2.56
CA THR A 111 -0.83 -26.68 -1.69
C THR A 111 -0.33 -27.20 -0.34
N MET A 112 -0.25 -26.31 0.65
CA MET A 112 0.11 -26.67 2.02
C MET A 112 -1.12 -27.28 2.68
N LEU A 113 -1.30 -28.60 2.54
CA LEU A 113 -2.31 -29.34 3.30
C LEU A 113 -1.93 -29.30 4.79
N GLY A 114 -2.76 -28.64 5.61
CA GLY A 114 -2.63 -28.66 7.08
C GLY A 114 -2.15 -27.38 7.76
N PHE A 115 -2.07 -26.23 7.05
CA PHE A 115 -1.73 -24.95 7.69
C PHE A 115 -3.01 -24.17 8.04
N GLU A 116 -3.42 -24.20 9.31
CA GLU A 116 -4.42 -23.30 9.89
C GLU A 116 -3.76 -21.92 10.10
N PRO A 117 -4.18 -20.84 9.41
CA PRO A 117 -3.69 -19.51 9.72
C PRO A 117 -4.23 -19.12 11.10
N ARG A 118 -3.34 -19.11 12.10
CA ARG A 118 -3.65 -18.73 13.48
C ARG A 118 -4.33 -17.36 13.51
N ASN A 119 -5.50 -17.32 14.15
CA ASN A 119 -6.21 -16.11 14.58
C ASN A 119 -5.25 -15.09 15.22
N GLY A 120 -5.53 -13.81 14.96
CA GLY A 120 -4.70 -12.64 15.25
C GLY A 120 -3.94 -12.67 16.57
N VAL A 121 -2.70 -12.18 16.51
CA VAL A 121 -1.90 -11.90 17.70
C VAL A 121 -2.63 -10.84 18.52
N SER A 122 -3.26 -11.25 19.62
CA SER A 122 -3.64 -10.31 20.67
C SER A 122 -2.37 -9.63 21.18
N THR A 123 -2.25 -8.33 20.92
CA THR A 123 -1.24 -7.46 21.52
C THR A 123 -1.51 -7.35 23.02
N LYS A 124 -0.99 -8.29 23.80
CA LYS A 124 -0.77 -8.05 25.23
C LYS A 124 0.34 -7.01 25.35
N ARG A 125 0.01 -5.83 25.86
CA ARG A 125 0.96 -4.79 26.27
C ARG A 125 1.98 -5.41 27.24
N ILE A 126 3.20 -5.63 26.78
CA ILE A 126 4.34 -5.93 27.64
C ILE A 126 4.98 -4.59 27.99
N VAL A 127 4.85 -4.18 29.25
CA VAL A 127 5.58 -3.04 29.81
C VAL A 127 6.93 -3.56 30.28
N THR A 128 8.00 -3.23 29.57
CA THR A 128 9.36 -3.45 30.07
C THR A 128 9.76 -2.23 30.90
N LYS A 129 9.96 -2.42 32.20
CA LYS A 129 10.44 -1.39 33.13
C LYS A 129 11.95 -1.47 33.18
N ASP A 130 12.64 -0.70 32.34
CA ASP A 130 14.10 -0.59 32.40
C ASP A 130 14.48 0.36 33.55
N SER A 131 15.15 -0.21 34.55
CA SER A 131 15.68 0.50 35.71
C SER A 131 17.15 0.81 35.45
N PHE A 132 17.46 2.05 35.07
CA PHE A 132 18.85 2.51 35.00
C PHE A 132 19.21 3.24 36.30
N SER A 133 20.03 2.59 37.14
CA SER A 133 20.75 3.25 38.24
C SER A 133 22.06 3.81 37.71
N VAL A 134 22.19 5.14 37.71
CA VAL A 134 23.47 5.83 37.51
C VAL A 134 24.15 5.95 38.88
N HIS A 135 25.26 5.25 39.07
CA HIS A 135 26.19 5.56 40.16
C HIS A 135 27.16 6.64 39.70
N GLN A 136 27.05 7.81 40.32
CA GLN A 136 28.03 8.89 40.25
C GLN A 136 29.16 8.57 41.25
N LYS A 137 30.41 8.68 40.80
CA LYS A 137 31.56 8.90 41.67
C LYS A 137 32.39 10.03 41.07
#